data_AF-A0A969G313-F1
#
_entry.id   AF-A0A969G313-F1
#
_cell.length_a   1.000
_cell.length_b   1.000
_cell.length_c   1.000
_cell.angle_alpha   90.00
_cell.angle_beta   90.00
_cell.angle_gamma   90.00
#
_symmetry.space_group_name_H-M   'P 1'
#
loop_
_entity.id
_entity.type
_entity.pdbx_description
1 polymer ?
#
loop_
_entity_poly.entity_id
_entity_poly.type
_entity_poly.pdbx_seq_one_letter_code
_entity_poly.pdbx_strand_id
1 'polypeptide(L)' 'MFLRVRQFVDPFFQYLNQPIGKSEQNAVWSPNRFWYLYRIDLLEKCWRKEAAQKGQRTY' A
#
# COMPACT_ATOMS: atom_id res chain seq x y z
N MET A 1 12.50 -1.73 -18.36
CA MET A 1 12.80 -0.56 -17.50
C MET A 1 11.58 0.28 -17.12
N PHE A 2 10.33 -0.13 -17.41
CA PHE A 2 9.10 0.62 -17.07
C PHE A 2 8.48 0.27 -15.71
N LEU A 3 8.80 -0.90 -15.16
CA LEU A 3 8.25 -1.35 -13.86
C LEU A 3 8.76 -0.52 -12.68
N ARG A 4 9.98 0.00 -12.77
CA ARG A 4 10.65 0.69 -11.65
C ARG A 4 10.11 2.11 -11.43
N VAL A 5 9.70 2.82 -12.49
CA VAL A 5 9.15 4.18 -12.36
C VAL A 5 7.76 4.14 -11.74
N ARG A 6 6.93 3.18 -12.16
CA ARG A 6 5.56 3.01 -11.63
C ARG A 6 5.54 2.76 -10.12
N GLN A 7 6.54 2.04 -9.60
CA GLN A 7 6.70 1.75 -8.18
C GLN A 7 6.90 2.98 -7.29
N PHE A 8 7.41 4.10 -7.82
CA PHE A 8 7.59 5.34 -7.07
C PHE A 8 6.47 6.35 -7.29
N VAL A 9 5.84 6.31 -8.47
CA VAL A 9 4.76 7.24 -8.83
C VAL A 9 3.48 6.90 -8.06
N ASP A 10 3.11 5.61 -7.98
CA ASP A 10 1.94 5.15 -7.22
C ASP A 10 1.94 5.60 -5.73
N PRO A 11 2.99 5.32 -4.92
CA PRO A 11 2.99 5.74 -3.51
C PRO A 11 3.03 7.26 -3.35
N PHE A 12 3.65 7.98 -4.28
CA PHE A 12 3.70 9.44 -4.24
C PHE A 12 2.33 10.07 -4.48
N PHE A 13 1.57 9.55 -5.46
CA PHE A 13 0.18 9.97 -5.67
C PHE A 13 -0.71 9.57 -4.49
N GLN A 14 -0.49 8.39 -3.91
CA GLN A 14 -1.27 7.91 -2.76
C GLN A 14 -0.98 8.73 -1.48
N TYR A 15 0.24 9.25 -1.35
CA TYR A 15 0.62 10.19 -0.29
C TYR A 15 -0.04 11.56 -0.49
N LEU A 16 0.01 12.11 -1.70
CA LEU A 16 -0.56 13.43 -2.00
C LEU A 16 -2.09 13.42 -1.97
N ASN A 17 -2.72 12.29 -2.29
CA ASN A 17 -4.17 12.14 -2.29
C ASN A 17 -4.72 11.59 -0.96
N GLN A 18 -3.99 11.78 0.14
CA GLN A 18 -4.47 11.45 1.47
C GLN A 18 -5.77 12.23 1.77
N PRO A 19 -6.81 11.60 2.33
CA PRO A 19 -8.05 12.29 2.67
C PRO A 19 -7.81 13.25 3.84
N ILE A 20 -7.59 14.52 3.54
CA ILE A 20 -7.40 15.58 4.54
C ILE A 20 -8.77 15.81 5.21
N GLY A 21 -8.95 15.33 6.43
CA GLY A 21 -10.14 15.62 7.24
C GLY A 21 -11.16 14.48 7.42
N LYS A 22 -10.86 13.24 7.02
CA LYS A 22 -11.70 12.09 7.44
C LYS A 22 -11.27 11.64 8.84
N SER A 23 -12.17 11.78 9.81
CA SER A 23 -11.96 11.43 11.22
C SER A 23 -11.47 9.99 11.47
N GLU A 24 -11.68 9.09 10.50
CA GLU A 24 -11.31 7.67 10.63
C GLU A 24 -9.88 7.36 10.18
N GLN A 25 -9.25 8.22 9.38
CA GLN A 25 -7.91 7.99 8.85
C GLN A 25 -7.07 9.25 9.04
N ASN A 26 -6.31 9.27 10.13
CA ASN A 26 -5.33 10.31 10.41
C ASN A 26 -4.36 10.42 9.23
N ALA A 27 -4.43 11.52 8.47
CA ALA A 27 -3.51 11.80 7.38
C ALA A 27 -2.07 11.77 7.91
N VAL A 28 -1.22 10.95 7.29
CA VAL A 28 0.15 10.73 7.76
C VAL A 28 1.06 11.74 7.07
N TRP A 29 1.21 12.91 7.70
CA TRP A 29 2.00 14.03 7.17
C TRP A 29 3.52 13.83 7.20
N SER A 30 4.01 12.84 7.95
CA SER A 30 5.43 12.51 8.03
C SER A 30 5.79 11.48 6.94
N PRO A 31 6.64 11.82 5.96
CA PRO A 31 6.97 10.93 4.83
C PRO A 31 7.54 9.58 5.29
N ASN A 32 8.39 9.58 6.32
CA ASN A 32 8.98 8.36 6.88
C ASN A 32 7.92 7.38 7.43
N ARG A 33 6.93 7.91 8.15
CA ARG A 33 5.83 7.10 8.70
C ARG A 33 4.92 6.59 7.60
N PHE A 34 4.65 7.41 6.59
CA PHE A 34 3.90 6.97 5.41
C PHE A 34 4.62 5.83 4.69
N TRP A 35 5.93 5.96 4.46
CA TRP A 35 6.71 4.92 3.80
C TRP A 35 6.70 3.60 4.56
N TYR A 36 6.80 3.66 5.88
CA TYR A 36 6.72 2.48 6.74
C TYR A 36 5.35 1.81 6.65
N LEU A 37 4.26 2.57 6.73
CA LEU A 37 2.89 2.06 6.60
C LEU A 37 2.62 1.50 5.20
N TYR A 38 3.10 2.17 4.15
CA TYR A 38 2.98 1.72 2.78
C TYR A 38 3.67 0.37 2.55
N ARG A 39 4.85 0.17 3.16
CA ARG A 39 5.55 -1.11 3.13
C ARG A 39 4.77 -2.23 3.82
N ILE A 40 4.13 -1.94 4.95
CA ILE A 40 3.27 -2.89 5.66
C ILE A 40 2.07 -3.27 4.80
N ASP A 41 1.37 -2.29 4.21
CA ASP A 41 0.22 -2.50 3.33
C ASP A 41 0.58 -3.39 2.11
N LEU A 42 1.75 -3.16 1.52
CA LEU A 42 2.24 -4.01 0.43
C LEU A 42 2.46 -5.45 0.87
N LEU A 43 3.07 -5.67 2.04
CA LEU A 43 3.26 -7.00 2.60
C LEU A 43 1.91 -7.68 2.88
N GLU A 44 0.95 -6.93 3.43
CA GLU A 44 -0.39 -7.45 3.71
C GLU A 44 -1.12 -7.85 2.41
N LYS A 45 -1.01 -7.04 1.35
CA LYS A 45 -1.55 -7.39 0.03
C LYS A 45 -0.92 -8.65 -0.55
N CYS A 46 0.39 -8.80 -0.45
CA CYS A 46 1.08 -10.02 -0.85
C CYS A 46 0.62 -11.22 -0.04
N TRP A 47 0.51 -11.05 1.29
CA TRP A 47 0.04 -12.09 2.20
C TRP A 47 -1.39 -12.55 1.88
N ARG A 48 -2.32 -11.61 1.65
CA ARG A 48 -3.70 -11.92 1.24
C ARG A 48 -3.76 -12.66 -0.10
N LYS A 49 -2.92 -12.28 -1.08
CA LYS A 49 -2.81 -12.99 -2.36
C LYS A 49 -2.31 -14.41 -2.19
N GLU A 50 -1.29 -14.62 -1.35
CA GLU A 50 -0.76 -15.95 -1.08
C GLU A 50 -1.80 -16.84 -0.37
N ALA A 51 -2.55 -16.29 0.59
CA ALA A 51 -3.65 -16.98 1.25
C ALA A 51 -4.76 -17.37 0.26
N ALA A 52 -5.16 -16.44 -0.63
CA ALA A 52 -6.16 -16.72 -1.68
C ALA A 52 -5.67 -17.81 -2.66
N GLN A 53 -4.40 -17.78 -3.06
CA GLN A 53 -3.82 -18.78 -3.95
C GLN A 53 -3.74 -20.18 -3.30
N LYS A 54 -3.45 -20.27 -1.99
CA LYS A 54 -3.47 -21.54 -1.25
C LYS A 54 -4.89 -22.10 -1.13
N GLY A 55 -5.89 -21.24 -0.88
CA GLY A 55 -7.30 -21.63 -0.88
C GLY A 55 -7.77 -22.18 -2.24
N GLN A 56 -7.29 -21.62 -3.36
CA GLN A 56 -7.68 -22.06 -4.70
C GLN A 56 -7.10 -23.44 -5.10
N ARG A 57 -5.97 -23.86 -4.51
CA ARG A 57 -5.30 -25.14 -4.83
C ARG A 57 -5.83 -26.34 -4.05
N THR A 58 -6.75 -26.13 -3.11
CA THR A 58 -7.29 -27.18 -2.23
C THR A 58 -8.74 -27.57 -2.54
N TYR A 59 -9.28 -27.15 -3.68
CA TYR A 59 -10.57 -27.59 -4.21
C TYR A 59 -10.41 -28.31 -5.54
#